data_AF-A0A0Q9P3V7-F1
#
_entry.id   AF-A0A0Q9P3V7-F1
#
_cell.length_a   1.000
_cell.length_b   1.000
_cell.length_c   1.000
_cell.angle_alpha   90.00
_cell.angle_beta   90.00
_cell.angle_gamma   90.00
#
_symmetry.space_group_name_H-M   'P 1'
#
loop_
_entity.id
_entity.type
_entity.pdbx_description
1 polymer ?
#
loop_
_entity_poly.entity_id
_entity_poly.type
_entity_poly.pdbx_seq_one_letter_code
_entity_poly.pdbx_strand_id
1 'polypeptide(L)' 'MLNQDTDHEVVRYDLSEDAAPETSMIFAEIYRNRAEWKFRAVGQGYSTGLRGIATDFGISLD' A
#
# COMPACT_ATOMS: atom_id res chain seq x y z
N MET A 1 -0.85 -9.16 3.84
CA MET A 1 -0.26 -9.62 2.56
C MET A 1 0.44 -10.94 2.80
N LEU A 2 0.19 -11.91 1.93
CA LEU A 2 0.74 -13.26 1.98
C LEU A 2 1.65 -13.48 0.77
N ASN A 3 2.78 -14.15 0.96
CA ASN A 3 3.55 -14.68 -0.16
C ASN A 3 2.93 -16.02 -0.58
N GLN A 4 2.38 -16.09 -1.80
CA GLN A 4 1.68 -17.28 -2.29
C GLN A 4 2.61 -18.50 -2.52
N ASP A 5 3.89 -18.26 -2.78
CA ASP A 5 4.84 -19.35 -3.02
C ASP A 5 5.27 -20.05 -1.73
N THR A 6 5.27 -19.31 -0.62
CA THR A 6 5.77 -19.81 0.68
C THR A 6 4.70 -19.87 1.76
N ASP A 7 3.49 -19.42 1.46
CA ASP A 7 2.37 -19.25 2.42
C ASP A 7 2.76 -18.40 3.66
N HIS A 8 3.79 -17.56 3.53
CA HIS A 8 4.32 -16.77 4.64
C HIS A 8 3.69 -15.39 4.65
N GLU A 9 3.18 -14.96 5.82
CA GLU A 9 2.67 -13.61 5.98
C GLU A 9 3.81 -12.59 5.89
N VAL A 10 3.66 -11.61 5.01
CA VAL A 10 4.68 -10.56 4.81
C VAL A 10 4.36 -9.32 5.63
N VAL A 11 3.08 -8.97 5.75
CA VAL A 11 2.62 -7.83 6.56
C VAL A 11 1.15 -7.94 6.89
N ARG A 12 0.73 -7.31 7.99
CA ARG A 12 -0.67 -7.09 8.36
C ARG A 12 -0.77 -5.71 9.00
N TYR A 13 -1.84 -4.99 8.69
CA TYR A 13 -2.17 -3.73 9.36
C TYR A 13 -3.56 -3.88 9.98
N ASP A 14 -3.70 -3.42 11.23
CA ASP A 14 -5.02 -3.32 11.87
C ASP A 14 -5.61 -1.94 11.57
N LEU A 15 -6.62 -1.89 10.71
CA LEU A 15 -7.25 -0.63 10.32
C LEU A 15 -8.11 -0.01 11.42
N SER A 16 -8.36 -0.70 12.53
CA SER A 16 -9.12 -0.14 13.65
C SER A 16 -8.23 0.61 14.65
N GLU A 17 -6.94 0.25 14.71
CA GLU A 17 -5.96 0.81 15.65
C GLU A 17 -4.88 1.64 14.95
N ASP A 18 -4.43 1.23 13.77
CA ASP A 18 -3.33 1.86 13.01
C ASP A 18 -3.81 2.74 11.84
N ALA A 19 -5.10 2.72 11.49
CA ALA A 19 -5.59 3.60 10.44
C ALA A 19 -5.65 5.03 10.93
N ALA A 20 -4.96 5.89 10.19
CA ALA A 20 -5.15 7.32 10.27
C ALA A 20 -6.62 7.65 9.85
N PRO A 21 -7.22 8.79 10.29
CA PRO A 21 -8.65 9.11 10.11
C PRO A 21 -9.13 9.14 8.64
N GLU A 22 -8.21 9.01 7.69
CA GLU A 22 -8.42 9.02 6.27
C GLU A 22 -9.08 7.73 5.77
N THR A 23 -9.97 7.87 4.77
CA THR A 23 -10.69 6.75 4.13
C THR A 23 -9.86 6.01 3.08
N SER A 24 -8.59 6.37 2.90
CA SER A 24 -7.68 5.77 1.93
C SER A 24 -6.26 5.77 2.46
N MET A 25 -5.46 4.79 2.07
CA MET A 25 -4.09 4.59 2.55
C MET A 25 -3.23 3.86 1.53
N ILE A 26 -1.94 4.19 1.47
CA ILE A 26 -0.92 3.34 0.85
C ILE A 26 -0.53 2.26 1.85
N PHE A 27 -1.01 1.05 1.62
CA PHE A 27 -0.71 -0.10 2.47
C PHE A 27 0.77 -0.49 2.40
N ALA A 28 1.30 -0.64 1.19
CA ALA A 28 2.66 -1.08 0.95
C ALA A 28 3.15 -0.80 -0.48
N GLU A 29 4.46 -0.90 -0.67
CA GLU A 29 5.15 -0.81 -1.95
C GLU A 29 5.85 -2.13 -2.28
N ILE A 30 5.67 -2.61 -3.51
CA ILE A 30 6.48 -3.69 -4.08
C ILE A 30 7.42 -3.05 -5.10
N TYR A 31 8.71 -3.25 -4.92
CA TYR A 31 9.72 -2.62 -5.76
C TYR A 31 10.81 -3.60 -6.15
N ARG A 32 11.45 -3.34 -7.30
CA ARG A 32 12.53 -4.17 -7.79
C ARG A 32 13.87 -3.68 -7.24
N ASN A 33 14.62 -4.57 -6.60
CA ASN A 33 15.99 -4.34 -6.17
C ASN A 33 16.90 -5.33 -6.90
N ARG A 34 17.59 -4.85 -7.94
CA ARG A 34 18.37 -5.68 -8.86
C ARG A 34 17.49 -6.75 -9.53
N ALA A 35 17.82 -8.04 -9.34
CA ALA A 35 17.08 -9.16 -9.90
C ALA A 35 15.91 -9.61 -9.02
N GLU A 36 15.74 -9.04 -7.82
CA GLU A 36 14.77 -9.49 -6.83
C GLU A 36 13.61 -8.51 -6.66
N TRP A 37 12.45 -9.05 -6.31
CA TRP A 37 11.32 -8.27 -5.81
C TRP A 37 11.44 -8.10 -4.30
N LYS A 38 11.23 -6.87 -3.84
CA LYS A 38 11.23 -6.53 -2.42
C LYS A 38 9.92 -5.87 -2.02
N PHE A 39 9.58 -6.07 -0.77
CA PHE A 39 8.40 -5.53 -0.15
C PHE A 39 8.78 -4.47 0.89
N ARG A 40 8.00 -3.38 0.96
CA ARG A 40 8.08 -2.36 2.01
C ARG A 40 6.68 -2.05 2.53
N ALA A 41 6.47 -2.26 3.82
CA ALA A 41 5.28 -1.77 4.52
C ALA A 41 5.33 -0.23 4.60
N VAL A 42 4.21 0.44 4.28
CA VAL A 42 4.12 1.91 4.29
C VAL A 42 3.12 2.38 5.34
N GLY A 43 1.85 1.98 5.23
CA GLY A 43 0.81 2.34 6.21
C GLY A 43 0.51 3.84 6.30
N GLN A 44 0.55 4.56 5.18
CA GLN A 44 0.36 6.02 5.16
C GLN A 44 -1.02 6.41 4.64
N GLY A 45 -1.83 7.03 5.52
CA GLY A 45 -3.13 7.60 5.17
C GLY A 45 -3.03 8.70 4.09
N TYR A 46 -4.08 8.81 3.27
CA TYR A 46 -4.19 9.77 2.17
C TYR A 46 -5.41 10.66 2.36
N SER A 47 -5.17 11.93 2.70
CA SER A 47 -6.22 12.89 3.06
C SER A 47 -7.11 13.31 1.90
N THR A 48 -6.62 13.18 0.67
CA THR A 48 -7.36 13.48 -0.58
C THR A 48 -8.21 12.31 -1.08
N GLY A 49 -8.28 11.21 -0.33
CA GLY A 49 -9.01 10.01 -0.73
C GLY A 49 -8.34 9.29 -1.90
N LEU A 50 -9.00 8.22 -2.37
CA LEU A 50 -8.53 7.38 -3.48
C LEU A 50 -8.31 8.19 -4.79
N ARG A 51 -9.10 9.24 -5.02
CA ARG A 51 -8.97 10.11 -6.19
C ARG A 51 -7.62 10.84 -6.21
N GLY A 52 -7.18 11.32 -5.05
CA GLY A 52 -5.86 11.96 -4.93
C GLY A 52 -4.73 10.96 -5.15
N ILE A 53 -4.84 9.74 -4.59
CA ILE A 53 -3.89 8.65 -4.87
C ILE A 53 -3.78 8.45 -6.39
N ALA A 54 -4.90 8.22 -7.08
CA ALA A 54 -4.89 7.98 -8.52
C ALA A 54 -4.22 9.11 -9.31
N THR A 55 -4.53 10.36 -8.97
CA THR A 55 -3.95 11.54 -9.63
C THR A 55 -2.45 11.65 -9.39
N ASP A 56 -1.99 11.43 -8.15
CA ASP A 56 -0.56 11.51 -7.79
C ASP A 56 0.28 10.41 -8.48
N PHE A 57 -0.34 9.26 -8.79
CA PHE A 57 0.25 8.19 -9.60
C PHE A 57 0.03 8.36 -11.12
N GLY A 58 -0.53 9.48 -11.57
CA GLY A 58 -0.69 9.83 -12.98
C GLY A 58 -1.85 9.14 -13.70
N ILE A 59 -2.81 8.58 -12.96
CA ILE A 59 -4.03 7.99 -13.52
C ILE A 59 -5.01 9.11 -13.86
N SER A 60 -5.42 9.19 -15.12
CA SER A 60 -6.49 10.10 -15.55
C SER A 60 -7.85 9.52 -15.16
N LEU A 61 -8.67 10.33 -14.51
CA LEU A 61 -10.01 9.98 -14.06
C LEU A 61 -10.99 10.89 -14.78
N ASP A 62 -11.43 10.44 -15.95
CA ASP A 62 -12.41 11.11 -16.80
C ASP A 62 -13.84 10.69 -16.44
#